data_AF-A0A8S2ZRL1-F1
#
_entry.id   AF-A0A8S2ZRL1-F1
#
_cell.length_a   1.000
_cell.length_b   1.000
_cell.length_c   1.000
_cell.angle_alpha   90.00
_cell.angle_beta   90.00
_cell.angle_gamma   90.00
#
_symmetry.space_group_name_H-M   'P 1'
#
loop_
_entity.id
_entity.type
_entity.pdbx_description
1 polymer ?
#
loop_
_entity_poly.entity_id
_entity_poly.type
_entity_poly.pdbx_seq_one_letter_code
_entity_poly.pdbx_strand_id
1 'polypeptide(L)'
;DVHVTFPPPNSSQNTIQLKGQQEQVEGIKNELVEIYEKYQADKQARSHEIRFTIKPQYRSLLFGFRGKTISGLRQKHDVRI
;
A
#
# COMPACT_ATOMS: atom_id res chain seq x y z
N ASP A 1 -16.15 5.26 -26.82
CA ASP A 1 -15.22 6.21 -26.18
C ASP A 1 -15.78 6.55 -24.79
N VAL A 2 -14.98 6.35 -23.74
CA VAL A 2 -15.38 6.65 -22.35
C VAL A 2 -14.34 7.57 -21.74
N HIS A 3 -14.78 8.72 -21.26
CA HIS A 3 -13.93 9.69 -20.60
C HIS A 3 -13.85 9.37 -19.11
N VAL A 4 -12.64 9.06 -18.64
CA VAL A 4 -12.34 8.78 -17.23
C VAL A 4 -11.67 10.00 -16.63
N THR A 5 -12.31 10.62 -15.65
CA THR A 5 -11.75 11.76 -14.90
C THR A 5 -11.37 11.30 -13.50
N PHE A 6 -10.06 11.25 -13.24
CA PHE A 6 -9.53 10.99 -11.91
C PHE A 6 -9.52 12.28 -11.06
N PRO A 7 -9.88 12.19 -9.77
CA PRO A 7 -9.80 13.33 -8.88
C PRO A 7 -8.34 13.76 -8.65
N PRO A 8 -8.08 15.06 -8.43
CA PRO A 8 -6.74 15.56 -8.18
C PRO A 8 -6.18 15.00 -6.86
N PRO A 9 -4.86 14.72 -6.77
CA PRO A 9 -4.24 14.08 -5.61
C PRO A 9 -4.34 14.86 -4.29
N ASN A 10 -4.74 16.14 -4.35
CA ASN A 10 -4.93 17.02 -3.19
C ASN A 10 -6.39 17.16 -2.73
N SER A 11 -7.35 16.47 -3.36
CA SER A 11 -8.73 16.45 -2.84
C SER A 11 -8.96 15.19 -2.01
N SER A 12 -9.66 15.33 -0.89
CA SER A 12 -10.17 14.22 -0.08
C SER A 12 -11.31 13.44 -0.76
N GLN A 13 -11.47 13.61 -2.08
CA GLN A 13 -12.50 12.95 -2.87
C GLN A 13 -11.91 11.75 -3.59
N ASN A 14 -12.28 10.55 -3.14
CA ASN A 14 -11.93 9.29 -3.78
C ASN A 14 -12.95 8.88 -4.87
N THR A 15 -13.61 9.86 -5.51
CA THR A 15 -14.70 9.60 -6.46
C THR A 15 -14.20 9.74 -7.89
N ILE A 16 -14.25 8.65 -8.66
CA ILE A 16 -13.88 8.61 -10.07
C ILE A 16 -15.13 8.89 -10.91
N GLN A 17 -15.04 9.81 -11.87
CA GLN A 17 -16.14 10.10 -12.78
C GLN A 17 -15.92 9.40 -14.13
N LEU A 18 -16.92 8.64 -14.56
CA LEU A 18 -16.96 7.95 -15.85
C LEU A 18 -18.05 8.58 -16.72
N LYS A 19 -17.72 9.06 -17.91
CA LYS A 19 -18.68 9.62 -18.88
C LYS A 19 -18.59 8.87 -20.20
N GLY A 20 -19.69 8.26 -20.65
CA GLY A 20 -19.73 7.53 -21.90
C GLY A 20 -21.05 6.77 -22.08
N GLN A 21 -21.07 5.86 -23.06
CA GLN A 21 -22.22 4.97 -23.28
C GLN A 21 -22.40 3.99 -22.11
N GLN A 22 -23.65 3.71 -21.76
CA GLN A 22 -24.01 2.96 -20.56
C GLN A 22 -23.35 1.57 -20.48
N GLU A 23 -23.38 0.80 -21.57
CA GLU A 23 -22.77 -0.54 -21.63
C GLU A 23 -21.25 -0.51 -21.37
N GLN A 24 -20.58 0.52 -21.87
CA GLN A 24 -19.12 0.67 -21.73
C GLN A 24 -18.74 1.15 -20.32
N VAL A 25 -19.57 2.02 -19.72
CA VAL A 25 -19.35 2.52 -18.35
C VAL A 25 -19.53 1.40 -17.32
N GLU A 26 -20.52 0.52 -17.51
CA GLU A 26 -20.69 -0.65 -16.62
C GLU A 26 -19.52 -1.63 -16.70
N GLY A 27 -19.01 -1.90 -17.91
CA GLY A 27 -17.83 -2.73 -18.11
C GLY A 27 -16.60 -2.17 -17.38
N ILE A 28 -16.30 -0.88 -17.61
CA ILE A 28 -15.16 -0.20 -16.98
C ILE A 28 -15.31 -0.14 -15.47
N LYS A 29 -16.53 0.11 -14.95
CA LYS A 29 -16.80 0.11 -13.52
C LYS A 29 -16.44 -1.25 -12.88
N ASN A 30 -16.86 -2.34 -13.48
CA ASN A 30 -16.58 -3.68 -12.96
C ASN A 30 -15.08 -3.99 -12.97
N GLU A 31 -14.39 -3.66 -14.05
CA GLU A 31 -12.94 -3.85 -14.16
C GLU A 31 -12.17 -3.01 -13.11
N LEU A 32 -12.58 -1.76 -12.89
CA LEU A 32 -11.96 -0.90 -11.88
C LEU A 32 -12.15 -1.43 -10.45
N VAL A 33 -13.32 -2.00 -10.16
CA VAL A 33 -13.61 -2.63 -8.87
C VAL A 33 -12.72 -3.86 -8.67
N GLU A 34 -12.59 -4.71 -9.68
CA GLU A 34 -11.74 -5.90 -9.59
C GLU A 34 -10.26 -5.53 -9.37
N ILE A 35 -9.76 -4.51 -10.08
CA ILE A 35 -8.41 -3.99 -9.88
C ILE A 35 -8.25 -3.43 -8.46
N TYR A 36 -9.25 -2.70 -7.96
CA TYR A 36 -9.23 -2.15 -6.61
C TYR A 36 -9.22 -3.24 -5.53
N GLU A 37 -10.03 -4.28 -5.69
CA GLU A 37 -10.05 -5.42 -4.77
C GLU A 37 -8.71 -6.16 -4.75
N LYS A 38 -8.11 -6.41 -5.92
CA LYS A 38 -6.75 -6.98 -6.02
C LYS A 38 -5.72 -6.09 -5.33
N TYR A 39 -5.80 -4.78 -5.53
CA TYR A 39 -4.92 -3.82 -4.87
C TYR A 39 -5.10 -3.81 -3.35
N GLN A 40 -6.34 -3.87 -2.86
CA GLN A 40 -6.64 -3.94 -1.43
C GLN A 40 -6.18 -5.26 -0.82
N ALA A 41 -6.37 -6.39 -1.49
CA ALA A 41 -5.89 -7.69 -1.03
C ALA A 41 -4.35 -7.72 -0.95
N ASP A 42 -3.64 -7.20 -1.97
CA ASP A 42 -2.19 -7.07 -1.97
C ASP A 42 -1.71 -6.10 -0.88
N LYS A 43 -2.41 -4.97 -0.68
CA LYS A 43 -2.14 -4.03 0.42
C LYS A 43 -2.33 -4.69 1.78
N GLN A 44 -3.41 -5.44 1.98
CA GLN A 44 -3.68 -6.16 3.22
C GLN A 44 -2.60 -7.21 3.48
N ALA A 45 -2.25 -8.02 2.48
CA ALA A 45 -1.19 -9.02 2.55
C ALA A 45 0.18 -8.39 2.88
N ARG A 46 0.48 -7.21 2.34
CA ARG A 46 1.73 -6.48 2.61
C ARG A 46 1.72 -5.65 3.90
N SER A 47 0.56 -5.42 4.51
CA SER A 47 0.40 -4.53 5.67
C SER A 47 0.57 -5.21 7.03
N HIS A 48 1.10 -6.43 7.09
CA HIS A 48 1.40 -7.08 8.37
C HIS A 48 2.59 -6.40 9.07
N GLU A 49 2.29 -5.33 9.82
CA GLU A 49 3.24 -4.57 10.62
C GLU A 49 3.14 -5.01 12.09
N ILE A 50 4.21 -5.58 12.63
CA ILE A 50 4.29 -5.89 14.07
C ILE A 50 4.98 -4.71 14.77
N ARG A 51 4.25 -4.02 15.65
CA ARG A 51 4.79 -2.95 16.48
C ARG A 51 5.17 -3.49 17.86
N PHE A 52 6.42 -3.28 18.26
CA PHE A 52 6.89 -3.63 19.59
C PHE A 52 7.66 -2.45 20.20
N THR A 53 7.46 -2.22 21.50
CA THR A 53 8.12 -1.13 22.22
C THR A 53 9.37 -1.67 22.93
N ILE A 54 10.54 -1.12 22.59
CA ILE A 54 11.81 -1.45 23.25
C ILE A 54 12.26 -0.32 24.16
N LYS A 55 12.79 -0.67 25.34
CA LYS A 55 13.42 0.31 26.23
C LYS A 55 14.66 0.90 25.55
N PRO A 56 14.95 2.22 25.68
CA PRO A 56 16.06 2.88 24.98
C PRO A 56 17.43 2.21 25.20
N GLN A 57 17.64 1.67 26.40
CA GLN A 57 18.84 0.92 26.80
C GLN A 57 19.15 -0.31 25.92
N TYR A 58 18.16 -0.92 25.26
CA TYR A 58 18.37 -2.06 24.36
C TYR A 58 18.43 -1.68 22.88
N ARG A 59 18.19 -0.40 22.54
CA ARG A 59 18.22 0.08 21.15
C ARG A 59 19.58 -0.13 20.51
N SER A 60 20.66 0.14 21.23
CA SER A 60 22.02 -0.05 20.72
C SER A 60 22.33 -1.51 20.37
N LEU A 61 21.81 -2.46 21.18
CA LEU A 61 21.97 -3.90 20.95
C LEU A 61 21.22 -4.37 19.69
N LEU A 62 20.00 -3.85 19.47
CA LEU A 62 19.16 -4.21 18.31
C LEU A 62 19.70 -3.62 16.99
N PHE A 63 20.11 -2.36 17.00
CA PHE A 63 20.68 -1.72 15.81
C PHE A 63 22.10 -2.21 15.51
N GLY A 64 22.89 -2.50 16.55
CA GLY A 64 24.29 -2.90 16.44
C GLY A 64 25.20 -1.79 15.92
N PHE A 65 26.49 -2.10 15.74
CA PHE A 65 27.47 -1.13 15.24
C PHE A 65 27.12 -0.69 13.81
N ARG A 66 26.86 0.60 13.61
CA ARG A 66 26.44 1.21 12.33
C ARG A 66 25.21 0.55 11.68
N GLY A 67 24.29 -0.03 12.46
CA GLY A 67 23.09 -0.65 11.88
C GLY A 67 23.33 -2.02 11.23
N LYS A 68 24.49 -2.65 11.43
CA LYS A 68 24.80 -3.96 10.81
C LYS A 68 23.80 -5.04 11.23
N THR A 69 23.38 -5.06 12.49
CA THR A 69 22.46 -6.08 13.01
C THR A 69 21.07 -5.93 12.40
N ILE A 70 20.55 -4.70 12.31
CA ILE A 70 19.24 -4.44 11.72
C ILE A 70 19.23 -4.65 10.19
N SER A 71 20.33 -4.30 9.52
CA SER A 71 20.50 -4.56 8.08
C SER A 71 20.58 -6.06 7.81
N GLY A 72 21.30 -6.81 8.64
CA GLY A 72 21.39 -8.28 8.56
C GLY A 72 20.05 -8.96 8.83
N LEU A 73 19.29 -8.50 9.84
CA LEU A 73 17.94 -9.00 10.11
C LEU A 73 16.98 -8.70 8.94
N ARG A 74 17.06 -7.49 8.37
CA ARG A 74 16.28 -7.10 7.19
C ARG A 74 16.62 -7.96 5.98
N GLN A 75 17.90 -8.24 5.72
CA GLN A 75 18.30 -9.10 4.61
C GLN A 75 17.93 -10.57 4.84
N LYS A 76 18.04 -11.06 6.07
CA LYS A 76 17.78 -12.47 6.41
C LYS A 76 16.29 -12.82 6.40
N HIS A 77 15.46 -11.89 6.86
CA HIS A 77 14.01 -12.11 7.00
C HIS A 77 13.19 -11.41 5.91
N ASP A 78 13.83 -10.63 5.03
CA ASP A 78 13.20 -9.83 3.98
C ASP A 78 12.02 -8.96 4.49
N VAL A 79 12.20 -8.42 5.69
CA VAL A 79 11.20 -7.56 6.35
C VAL A 79 11.74 -6.15 6.56
N ARG A 80 10.84 -5.17 6.47
CA ARG A 80 11.15 -3.77 6.78
C ARG A 80 10.97 -3.56 8.29
N ILE A 81 12.08 -3.34 8.99
CA ILE A 81 12.19 -3.12 10.45
C ILE A 81 12.33 -1.63 10.75
#